data_AF-A0A4Q3ZFQ1-F1
#
_entry.id   AF-A0A4Q3ZFQ1-F1
#
_cell.length_a   1.000
_cell.length_b   1.000
_cell.length_c   1.000
_cell.angle_alpha   90.00
_cell.angle_beta   90.00
_cell.angle_gamma   90.00
#
_symmetry.space_group_name_H-M   'P 1'
#
loop_
_entity.id
_entity.type
_entity.pdbx_description
1 polymer ?
#
loop_
_entity_poly.entity_id
_entity_poly.type
_entity_poly.pdbx_seq_one_letter_code
_entity_poly.pdbx_strand_id
1 'polypeptide(L)'
;MSSETNTPASAGGELVERPFIRLRWQKGLPTEAGVNGCRVEDVLSVAADKLRSYQDGPLACPENEDALNALEPQVKTIIDAHLSRVHEISTDFIRGDVIRVC
;
A
#
# COMPACT_ATOMS: atom_id res chain seq x y z
N MET A 1 38.56 -5.24 1.49
CA MET A 1 38.07 -4.68 2.76
C MET A 1 36.64 -5.10 2.90
N SER A 2 36.44 -6.17 3.67
CA SER A 2 35.13 -6.73 4.01
C SER A 2 34.38 -5.75 4.90
N SER A 3 33.10 -5.56 4.64
CA SER A 3 32.16 -5.06 5.64
C SER A 3 30.94 -5.95 5.59
N GLU A 4 31.01 -7.05 6.35
CA GLU A 4 29.86 -7.83 6.77
C GLU A 4 29.00 -6.92 7.65
N THR A 5 27.79 -6.61 7.20
CA THR A 5 26.81 -5.89 8.01
C THR A 5 26.03 -6.89 8.85
N ASN A 6 26.44 -6.99 10.11
CA ASN A 6 25.68 -7.59 11.19
C ASN A 6 24.30 -6.90 11.29
N THR A 7 23.20 -7.63 11.05
CA THR A 7 21.83 -7.12 11.26
C THR A 7 21.07 -8.10 12.14
N PRO A 8 20.53 -7.65 13.29
CA PRO A 8 19.87 -8.53 14.25
C PRO A 8 18.54 -9.06 13.69
N ALA A 9 18.30 -10.35 13.89
CA ALA A 9 17.04 -10.98 13.51
C ALA A 9 15.89 -10.52 14.44
N SER A 10 14.76 -10.18 13.80
CA SER A 10 13.42 -10.70 14.12
C SER A 10 12.32 -9.65 14.35
N ALA A 11 11.89 -9.00 13.26
CA ALA A 11 10.48 -8.77 12.93
C ALA A 11 10.41 -8.90 11.38
N GLY A 12 10.07 -10.09 10.90
CA GLY A 12 10.48 -10.66 9.61
C GLY A 12 9.86 -10.04 8.35
N GLY A 13 10.09 -8.76 8.10
CA GLY A 13 9.71 -8.06 6.88
C GLY A 13 10.72 -8.19 5.73
N GLU A 14 10.25 -8.01 4.50
CA GLU A 14 11.11 -7.89 3.31
C GLU A 14 11.47 -6.41 3.08
N LEU A 15 12.75 -6.12 2.86
CA LEU A 15 13.24 -4.77 2.54
C LEU A 15 13.62 -4.70 1.07
N VAL A 16 12.99 -3.80 0.32
CA VAL A 16 13.33 -3.51 -1.08
C VAL A 16 13.97 -2.13 -1.15
N GLU A 17 15.25 -2.09 -1.55
CA GLU A 17 16.01 -0.85 -1.76
C GLU A 17 16.34 -0.67 -3.24
N ARG A 18 15.94 0.48 -3.78
CA ARG A 18 16.26 0.97 -5.12
C ARG A 18 16.83 2.40 -5.00
N PRO A 19 17.49 2.93 -6.03
CA PRO A 19 18.14 4.25 -5.95
C PRO A 19 17.23 5.40 -5.47
N PHE A 20 15.93 5.33 -5.73
CA PHE A 20 14.97 6.39 -5.43
C PHE A 20 13.83 5.97 -4.51
N ILE A 21 13.79 4.70 -4.08
CA ILE A 21 12.70 4.20 -3.25
C ILE A 21 13.18 3.12 -2.27
N ARG A 22 12.70 3.23 -1.03
CA ARG A 22 12.94 2.26 0.04
C ARG A 22 11.60 1.78 0.58
N LEU A 23 11.30 0.49 0.39
CA LEU A 23 10.06 -0.13 0.81
C LEU A 23 10.35 -1.20 1.85
N ARG A 24 9.62 -1.17 2.97
CA ARG A 24 9.67 -2.21 3.99
C ARG A 24 8.31 -2.89 4.06
N TRP A 25 8.26 -4.14 3.62
CA TRP A 25 7.10 -5.00 3.74
C TRP A 25 7.05 -5.57 5.14
N GLN A 26 5.91 -5.45 5.80
CA GLN A 26 5.68 -6.11 7.07
C GLN A 26 5.19 -7.55 6.85
N LYS A 27 5.65 -8.47 7.68
CA LYS A 27 5.11 -9.83 7.76
C LYS A 27 4.65 -10.10 9.18
N GLY A 28 3.43 -10.59 9.32
CA GLY A 28 2.81 -10.88 10.61
C GLY A 28 1.82 -9.82 11.05
N LEU A 29 1.11 -10.13 12.13
CA LEU A 29 0.01 -9.31 12.65
C LEU A 29 0.54 -7.98 13.22
N PRO A 30 -0.28 -6.90 13.21
CA PRO A 30 0.13 -5.61 13.77
C PRO A 30 0.60 -5.66 15.23
N THR A 31 0.03 -6.58 16.02
CA THR A 31 0.40 -6.82 17.42
C THR A 31 1.82 -7.38 17.59
N GLU A 32 2.37 -8.01 16.56
CA GLU A 32 3.67 -8.69 16.59
C GLU A 32 4.76 -7.87 15.88
N ALA A 33 4.41 -7.21 14.78
CA ALA A 33 5.36 -6.53 13.90
C ALA A 33 5.20 -4.98 13.84
N GLY A 34 4.23 -4.42 14.56
CA GLY A 34 3.93 -2.98 14.61
C GLY A 34 2.78 -2.57 13.69
N VAL A 35 2.31 -1.32 13.83
CA VAL A 35 1.24 -0.78 12.97
C VAL A 35 1.80 -0.52 11.58
N ASN A 36 1.14 -1.04 10.54
CA ASN A 36 1.48 -0.76 9.14
C ASN A 36 1.41 0.76 8.88
N GLY A 37 2.45 1.32 8.26
CA GLY A 37 2.51 2.75 7.97
C GLY A 37 1.56 3.21 6.85
N CYS A 38 1.34 2.35 5.86
CA CYS A 38 0.35 2.53 4.79
C CYS A 38 0.05 1.18 4.14
N ARG A 39 -1.06 1.09 3.40
CA ARG A 39 -1.40 -0.07 2.56
C ARG A 39 -0.87 0.15 1.14
N VAL A 40 -0.86 -0.91 0.32
CA VAL A 40 -0.38 -0.82 -1.06
C VAL A 40 -1.27 0.09 -1.90
N GLU A 41 -2.58 0.03 -1.67
CA GLU A 41 -3.57 0.90 -2.31
C GLU A 41 -3.36 2.38 -2.02
N ASP A 42 -2.86 2.74 -0.83
CA ASP A 42 -2.52 4.12 -0.47
C ASP A 42 -1.31 4.62 -1.27
N VAL A 43 -0.34 3.74 -1.54
CA VAL A 43 0.82 4.07 -2.38
C VAL A 43 0.40 4.26 -3.83
N LEU A 44 -0.48 3.39 -4.34
CA LEU A 44 -0.98 3.48 -5.71
C LEU A 44 -1.86 4.72 -5.93
N SER A 45 -2.69 5.10 -4.95
CA SER A 45 -3.50 6.32 -5.05
C SER A 45 -2.63 7.57 -5.10
N VAL A 46 -1.63 7.68 -4.23
CA VAL A 46 -0.67 8.80 -4.24
C VAL A 46 0.10 8.86 -5.57
N ALA A 47 0.48 7.70 -6.13
CA ALA A 47 1.14 7.64 -7.43
C ALA A 47 0.21 8.10 -8.57
N ALA A 48 -1.05 7.68 -8.58
CA ALA A 48 -2.05 8.11 -9.55
C ALA A 48 -2.32 9.62 -9.47
N ASP A 49 -2.50 10.16 -8.26
CA ASP A 49 -2.69 11.60 -8.04
C ASP A 49 -1.49 12.41 -8.57
N LYS A 50 -0.27 11.87 -8.37
CA LYS A 50 0.94 12.54 -8.86
C LYS A 50 1.05 12.50 -10.38
N LEU A 51 0.73 11.37 -11.01
CA LEU A 51 0.67 11.25 -12.47
C LEU A 51 -0.38 12.18 -13.07
N ARG A 52 -1.56 12.28 -12.45
CA ARG A 52 -2.61 13.22 -12.84
C ARG A 52 -2.13 14.66 -12.75
N SER A 53 -1.45 15.04 -11.68
CA SER A 53 -0.82 16.36 -11.56
C SER A 53 0.21 16.66 -12.65
N TYR A 54 0.95 15.66 -13.13
CA TYR A 54 1.85 15.85 -14.27
C TYR A 54 1.08 16.00 -15.58
N GLN A 55 0.02 15.21 -15.77
CA GLN A 55 -0.83 15.25 -16.95
C GLN A 55 -1.62 16.55 -17.08
N ASP A 56 -2.06 17.13 -15.97
CA ASP A 56 -2.73 18.43 -15.95
C ASP A 56 -1.75 19.62 -16.06
N GLY A 57 -0.44 19.32 -15.99
CA GLY A 57 0.62 20.31 -15.91
C GLY A 57 1.46 20.45 -17.19
N PRO A 58 2.58 21.17 -17.11
CA PRO A 58 3.50 21.35 -18.24
C PRO A 58 4.27 20.07 -18.62
N LEU A 59 4.15 19.00 -17.83
CA LEU A 59 4.80 17.71 -18.05
C LEU A 59 3.83 16.66 -18.61
N ALA A 60 2.72 17.11 -19.20
CA ALA A 60 1.73 16.22 -19.81
C ALA A 60 2.34 15.42 -20.96
N CYS A 61 2.09 14.11 -20.98
CA CYS A 61 2.57 13.23 -22.05
C CYS A 61 1.64 12.02 -22.23
N PRO A 62 1.62 11.39 -23.42
CA PRO A 62 0.78 10.22 -23.68
C PRO A 62 1.04 9.06 -22.70
N GLU A 63 2.28 8.87 -22.27
CA GLU A 63 2.65 7.80 -21.35
C GLU A 63 2.03 7.97 -19.95
N ASN A 64 1.86 9.23 -19.50
CA ASN A 64 1.17 9.51 -18.25
C ASN A 64 -0.32 9.20 -18.37
N GLU A 65 -0.94 9.54 -19.49
CA GLU A 65 -2.35 9.21 -19.78
C GLU A 65 -2.57 7.70 -19.83
N ASP A 66 -1.71 6.97 -20.54
CA ASP A 66 -1.74 5.51 -20.60
C ASP A 66 -1.57 4.89 -19.21
N ALA A 67 -0.65 5.40 -18.40
CA ALA A 67 -0.45 4.94 -17.04
C ALA A 67 -1.68 5.21 -16.16
N LEU A 68 -2.30 6.39 -16.26
CA LEU A 68 -3.53 6.73 -15.52
C LEU A 68 -4.69 5.82 -15.91
N ASN A 69 -4.91 5.59 -17.20
CA ASN A 69 -5.94 4.68 -17.72
C ASN A 69 -5.76 3.24 -17.20
N ALA A 70 -4.52 2.82 -16.95
CA ALA A 70 -4.18 1.50 -16.43
C ALA A 70 -4.12 1.39 -14.90
N LEU A 71 -4.08 2.50 -14.16
CA LEU A 71 -3.94 2.51 -12.69
C LEU A 71 -5.25 2.87 -11.98
N GLU A 72 -5.95 3.92 -12.43
CA GLU A 72 -7.11 4.46 -11.74
C GLU A 72 -8.26 3.45 -11.54
N PRO A 73 -8.70 2.67 -12.55
CA PRO A 73 -9.80 1.72 -12.35
C PRO A 73 -9.43 0.61 -11.36
N GLN A 74 -8.17 0.21 -11.30
CA GLN A 74 -7.65 -0.84 -10.41
C GLN A 74 -7.56 -0.32 -8.98
N VAL A 75 -7.01 0.88 -8.79
CA VAL A 75 -6.96 1.54 -7.47
C VAL A 75 -8.36 1.69 -6.90
N LYS A 76 -9.30 2.20 -7.72
CA LYS A 76 -10.70 2.33 -7.31
C LYS A 76 -11.29 0.98 -6.89
N THR A 77 -11.08 -0.07 -7.69
CA THR A 77 -11.60 -1.42 -7.40
C THR A 77 -11.05 -1.96 -6.08
N ILE A 78 -9.75 -1.80 -5.81
CA ILE A 78 -9.11 -2.29 -4.59
C ILE A 78 -9.63 -1.53 -3.37
N ILE A 79 -9.73 -0.21 -3.46
CA ILE A 79 -10.25 0.65 -2.38
C ILE A 79 -11.73 0.33 -2.11
N ASP A 80 -12.58 0.22 -3.13
CA ASP A 80 -13.99 -0.12 -2.98
C ASP A 80 -14.18 -1.49 -2.31
N ALA A 81 -13.41 -2.48 -2.73
CA ALA A 81 -13.41 -3.81 -2.12
C ALA A 81 -12.91 -3.77 -0.67
N HIS A 82 -11.99 -2.88 -0.33
CA HIS A 82 -11.54 -2.69 1.05
C HIS A 82 -12.61 -2.03 1.91
N LEU A 83 -13.21 -0.93 1.45
CA LEU A 83 -14.27 -0.21 2.16
C LEU A 83 -15.50 -1.10 2.39
N SER A 84 -15.86 -1.94 1.41
CA SER A 84 -16.97 -2.89 1.54
C SER A 84 -16.72 -3.90 2.66
N ARG A 85 -15.49 -4.42 2.78
CA ARG A 85 -15.09 -5.31 3.86
C ARG A 85 -15.08 -4.63 5.23
N VAL A 86 -14.70 -3.36 5.30
CA VAL A 86 -14.79 -2.58 6.55
C VAL A 86 -16.26 -2.37 6.96
N HIS A 87 -17.16 -2.16 5.98
CA HIS A 87 -18.59 -2.00 6.24
C HIS A 87 -19.23 -3.30 6.74
N GLU A 88 -18.89 -4.44 6.11
CA GLU A 88 -19.33 -5.77 6.57
C GLU A 88 -18.89 -6.06 8.01
N ILE A 89 -17.63 -5.76 8.35
CA ILE A 89 -17.12 -5.87 9.73
C ILE A 89 -17.93 -4.99 10.70
N SER A 90 -18.32 -3.78 10.30
CA SER A 90 -19.15 -2.89 11.13
C SER A 90 -20.56 -3.42 11.35
N THR A 91 -21.16 -4.10 10.36
CA THR A 91 -22.47 -4.74 10.51
C THR A 91 -22.41 -6.03 11.33
N ASP A 92 -21.32 -6.80 11.22
CA ASP A 92 -21.09 -7.99 12.04
C ASP A 92 -20.78 -7.62 13.51
N PHE A 93 -20.14 -6.47 13.75
CA PHE A 93 -19.95 -5.92 15.10
C PHE A 93 -21.28 -5.60 15.81
N ILE A 94 -22.32 -5.20 15.07
CA ILE A 94 -23.67 -4.99 15.63
C ILE A 94 -24.38 -6.33 15.91
N ARG A 95 -23.98 -7.42 15.24
CA ARG A 95 -24.58 -8.76 15.42
C ARG A 95 -23.86 -9.67 16.43
N GLY A 96 -22.73 -9.24 16.99
CA GLY A 96 -22.19 -9.82 18.22
C GLY A 96 -21.35 -11.08 18.06
N ASP A 97 -20.75 -11.32 16.89
CA ASP A 97 -19.80 -12.42 16.72
C ASP A 97 -18.37 -11.89 16.48
N VAL A 98 -17.43 -12.42 17.27
CA VAL A 98 -16.02 -12.01 17.34
C VAL A 98 -15.34 -12.26 15.99
N ILE A 99 -14.80 -11.21 15.36
CA ILE A 99 -13.92 -11.36 14.19
C ILE A 99 -12.52 -10.86 14.51
N ARG A 100 -11.56 -11.78 14.40
CA ARG A 100 -10.12 -11.56 14.42
C ARG A 100 -9.70 -11.04 13.04
N VAL A 101 -9.19 -9.81 12.96
CA VAL A 101 -8.69 -9.22 11.71
C VAL A 101 -7.17 -9.33 11.68
N CYS A 102 -6.63 -9.80 10.56
CA CYS A 102 -5.20 -9.80 10.26
C CYS A 102 -4.72 -8.43 9.77
#